data_AF-A0A6V7K5Y3-F1
#
_entry.id   AF-A0A6V7K5Y3-F1
#
_cell.length_a   1.000
_cell.length_b   1.000
_cell.length_c   1.000
_cell.angle_alpha   90.00
_cell.angle_beta   90.00
_cell.angle_gamma   90.00
#
_symmetry.space_group_name_H-M   'P 1'
#
loop_
_entity.id
_entity.type
_entity.pdbx_description
1 polymer ?
#
loop_
_entity_poly.entity_id
_entity_poly.type
_entity_poly.pdbx_seq_one_letter_code
_entity_poly.pdbx_strand_id
1 'polypeptide(L)' 'GDFTREDGFMGYNEICRELIQSGLDWTTGFDTEANTAWMVHGDKVIVYDDPRVFYAKAEYATWRKLAGVMVWSMDTDDFH' A
#
# COMPACT_ATOMS: atom_id res chain seq x y z
N GLY A 1 8.35 -0.38 -9.88
CA GLY A 1 9.49 -0.61 -8.95
C GLY A 1 10.54 -1.51 -9.59
N ASP A 2 11.57 -1.92 -8.85
CA ASP A 2 12.68 -2.75 -9.34
C ASP A 2 12.28 -4.16 -9.82
N PHE A 3 11.25 -4.74 -9.20
CA PHE A 3 10.71 -6.07 -9.49
C PHE A 3 9.54 -6.00 -10.48
N THR A 4 8.57 -5.13 -10.25
CA THR A 4 7.39 -4.97 -11.11
C THR A 4 7.74 -4.41 -12.48
N ARG A 5 8.77 -3.55 -12.56
CA ARG A 5 9.30 -2.93 -13.79
C ARG A 5 8.24 -2.24 -14.66
N GLU A 6 7.21 -1.72 -14.00
CA GLU A 6 6.12 -0.99 -14.63
C GLU A 6 6.13 0.46 -14.13
N ASP A 7 6.03 1.40 -15.06
CA ASP A 7 6.00 2.83 -14.73
C ASP A 7 4.68 3.20 -14.05
N GLY A 8 4.77 3.95 -12.96
CA GLY A 8 3.59 4.35 -12.17
C GLY A 8 3.00 3.24 -11.29
N PHE A 9 3.62 2.06 -11.23
CA PHE A 9 3.18 0.96 -10.38
C PHE A 9 4.32 0.42 -9.50
N MET A 10 3.98 0.13 -8.25
CA MET A 10 4.84 -0.59 -7.32
C MET A 10 4.03 -1.63 -6.56
N GLY A 11 4.57 -2.84 -6.47
CA GLY A 11 4.03 -3.90 -5.63
C GLY A 11 4.21 -3.57 -4.15
N TYR A 12 3.37 -4.15 -3.29
CA TYR A 12 3.44 -3.92 -1.85
C TYR A 12 4.78 -4.37 -1.25
N ASN A 13 5.34 -5.48 -1.75
CA ASN A 13 6.70 -5.93 -1.42
C ASN A 13 7.79 -4.88 -1.70
N GLU A 14 7.69 -4.16 -2.82
CA GLU A 14 8.63 -3.10 -3.18
C GLU A 14 8.48 -1.89 -2.25
N ILE A 15 7.24 -1.55 -1.89
CA ILE A 15 6.94 -0.48 -0.94
C ILE A 15 7.48 -0.82 0.45
N CYS A 16 7.22 -2.03 0.97
CA CYS A 16 7.78 -2.51 2.23
C CYS A 16 9.32 -2.42 2.23
N ARG A 17 9.96 -2.81 1.13
CA ARG A 17 11.41 -2.74 0.98
C ARG A 17 11.91 -1.30 1.04
N GLU A 18 11.26 -0.36 0.37
CA GLU A 18 11.60 1.07 0.46
C GLU A 18 11.45 1.59 1.90
N LEU A 19 10.38 1.22 2.60
CA LEU A 19 10.12 1.66 3.97
C LEU A 19 11.10 1.07 5.00
N ILE A 20 11.57 -0.15 4.79
CA ILE A 20 12.44 -0.88 5.76
C ILE A 20 13.92 -0.72 5.44
N GLN A 21 14.30 -0.79 4.16
CA GLN A 21 15.69 -0.92 3.72
C GLN A 21 16.27 0.36 3.11
N SER A 22 15.46 1.35 2.73
CA SER A 22 16.01 2.50 2.03
C SER A 22 16.72 3.47 2.98
N GLY A 23 17.86 4.00 2.53
CA GLY A 23 18.47 5.22 3.05
C GLY A 23 17.83 6.49 2.48
N LEU A 24 16.62 6.40 1.91
CA LEU A 24 15.85 7.53 1.40
C LEU A 24 14.91 8.00 2.50
N ASP A 25 14.97 9.28 2.83
CA ASP A 25 14.04 9.90 3.78
C ASP A 25 12.66 10.06 3.10
N TRP A 26 11.85 9.00 3.17
CA TRP A 26 10.44 9.05 2.79
C TRP A 26 9.64 9.80 3.86
N THR A 27 8.90 10.83 3.44
CA THR A 27 7.86 11.43 4.30
C THR A 27 6.61 10.57 4.17
N THR A 28 6.16 9.98 5.26
CA THR A 28 4.99 9.08 5.28
C THR A 28 3.81 9.75 5.97
N GLY A 29 2.61 9.30 5.64
CA GLY A 29 1.40 9.76 6.29
C GLY A 29 0.21 8.85 6.06
N PHE A 30 -0.90 9.22 6.70
CA PHE A 30 -2.17 8.53 6.58
C PHE A 30 -3.26 9.57 6.41
N ASP A 31 -4.08 9.43 5.37
CA ASP A 31 -5.26 10.23 5.16
C ASP A 31 -6.44 9.59 5.90
N THR A 32 -6.93 10.26 6.94
CA THR A 32 -8.04 9.78 7.77
C THR A 32 -9.41 9.90 7.10
N GLU A 33 -9.56 10.79 6.13
CA GLU A 33 -10.81 10.94 5.38
C GLU A 33 -10.93 9.83 4.33
N ALA A 34 -9.85 9.60 3.58
CA ALA A 34 -9.80 8.55 2.56
C ALA A 34 -9.51 7.14 3.13
N ASN A 35 -9.02 7.05 4.38
CA ASN A 35 -8.49 5.82 4.98
C ASN A 35 -7.41 5.15 4.10
N THR A 36 -6.40 5.92 3.69
CA THR A 36 -5.29 5.42 2.86
C THR A 36 -3.93 5.86 3.38
N ALA A 37 -2.91 5.04 3.16
CA ALA A 37 -1.52 5.39 3.45
C ALA A 37 -0.88 6.05 2.22
N TRP A 38 0.10 6.92 2.47
CA TRP A 38 0.89 7.53 1.42
C TRP A 38 2.34 7.76 1.87
N MET A 39 3.24 7.84 0.90
CA MET A 39 4.63 8.24 1.11
C MET A 39 5.13 9.11 -0.05
N VAL A 40 5.96 10.10 0.28
CA VAL A 40 6.52 11.07 -0.67
C VAL A 40 8.03 11.18 -0.48
N HIS A 41 8.76 11.16 -1.59
CA HIS A 41 10.19 11.45 -1.62
C HIS A 41 10.55 12.16 -2.94
N GLY A 42 10.95 13.44 -2.85
CA GLY A 42 11.23 14.26 -4.03
C GLY A 42 10.00 14.42 -4.92
N ASP A 43 10.09 13.92 -6.15
CA ASP A 43 9.02 13.89 -7.16
C ASP A 43 8.20 12.58 -7.14
N LYS A 44 8.54 11.61 -6.29
CA LYS A 44 7.83 10.35 -6.16
C LYS A 44 6.74 10.44 -5.09
N VAL A 45 5.53 10.07 -5.48
CA VAL A 45 4.37 9.92 -4.59
C VAL A 45 3.84 8.52 -4.75
N ILE A 46 3.65 7.81 -3.64
CA ILE A 46 3.07 6.47 -3.62
C ILE A 46 1.89 6.49 -2.66
N VAL A 47 0.74 6.03 -3.14
CA VAL A 47 -0.47 5.79 -2.33
C VAL A 47 -0.72 4.29 -2.34
N TYR A 48 -0.91 3.71 -1.16
CA TYR A 48 -0.94 2.26 -1.01
C TYR A 48 -1.83 1.81 0.15
N ASP A 49 -2.15 0.52 0.16
CA ASP A 49 -2.86 -0.14 1.25
C ASP A 49 -1.85 -0.78 2.21
N ASP A 50 -1.69 -0.19 3.39
CA ASP A 50 -0.97 -0.82 4.50
C ASP A 50 -1.93 -1.68 5.36
N PRO A 51 -1.46 -2.36 6.42
CA PRO A 51 -2.32 -3.20 7.26
C PRO A 51 -3.48 -2.44 7.90
N ARG A 52 -3.34 -1.14 8.18
CA ARG A 52 -4.40 -0.30 8.75
C ARG A 52 -5.51 -0.07 7.73
N VAL A 53 -5.13 0.25 6.49
CA VAL A 53 -6.08 0.42 5.36
C VAL A 53 -6.82 -0.88 5.09
N PHE A 54 -6.10 -2.01 5.08
CA PHE A 54 -6.69 -3.32 4.82
C PHE A 54 -7.72 -3.71 5.88
N TYR A 55 -7.40 -3.46 7.15
CA TYR A 55 -8.33 -3.67 8.26
C TYR A 55 -9.60 -2.82 8.09
N ALA A 56 -9.46 -1.53 7.80
CA ALA A 56 -10.60 -0.64 7.59
C ALA A 56 -11.50 -1.12 6.42
N LYS A 57 -10.92 -1.59 5.32
CA LYS A 57 -11.67 -2.16 4.19
C LYS A 57 -12.41 -3.45 4.56
N ALA A 58 -11.78 -4.33 5.34
CA ALA A 58 -12.39 -5.58 5.81
C ALA A 58 -13.55 -5.31 6.80
N GLU A 59 -13.38 -4.36 7.72
CA GLU A 59 -14.45 -3.90 8.61
C GLU A 59 -15.59 -3.28 7.82
N TYR A 60 -15.30 -2.45 6.83
CA TYR A 60 -16.31 -1.84 5.97
C TYR A 60 -17.13 -2.90 5.22
N ALA A 61 -16.46 -3.90 4.62
CA ALA A 61 -17.14 -4.99 3.93
C ALA A 61 -18.05 -5.78 4.87
N THR A 62 -17.60 -6.04 6.10
CA THR A 62 -18.38 -6.70 7.15
C THR A 62 -19.61 -5.87 7.56
N TRP A 63 -19.41 -4.58 7.86
CA TRP A 63 -20.47 -3.66 8.28
C TRP A 63 -21.55 -3.51 7.21
N ARG A 64 -21.14 -3.44 5.94
CA ARG A 64 -22.05 -3.32 4.79
C ARG A 64 -22.65 -4.65 4.34
N LYS A 65 -22.28 -5.78 4.96
CA LYS A 65 -22.70 -7.13 4.58
C LYS A 65 -22.41 -7.44 3.10
N LEU A 66 -21.23 -7.03 2.63
CA LEU A 66 -20.75 -7.36 1.30
C LEU A 66 -20.27 -8.82 1.26
N ALA A 67 -20.17 -9.39 0.06
CA ALA A 67 -19.76 -10.79 -0.12
C ALA A 67 -18.30 -11.05 0.29
N GLY A 68 -17.45 -10.03 0.30
CA GLY A 68 -16.05 -10.14 0.68
C GLY A 68 -15.20 -9.01 0.13
N VAL A 69 -13.88 -9.22 0.16
CA VAL A 69 -12.85 -8.33 -0.38
C VAL A 69 -12.10 -9.10 -1.47
N MET A 70 -11.74 -8.41 -2.55
CA MET A 70 -10.87 -8.92 -3.61
C MET A 70 -9.55 -8.15 -3.57
N VAL A 71 -8.44 -8.85 -3.79
CA VAL A 71 -7.11 -8.26 -3.85
C VAL A 71 -6.49 -8.50 -5.22
N TRP A 72 -5.80 -7.48 -5.74
CA TRP A 72 -5.00 -7.59 -6.95
C TRP A 72 -3.59 -7.09 -6.64
N SER A 73 -2.59 -7.96 -6.56
CA SER A 73 -2.69 -9.42 -6.58
C SER A 73 -1.69 -10.04 -5.61
N MET A 74 -1.90 -11.31 -5.24
CA MET A 74 -1.10 -11.98 -4.20
C MET A 74 0.40 -12.03 -4.53
N ASP A 75 0.78 -12.02 -5.81
CA ASP A 75 2.18 -12.02 -6.25
C ASP A 75 2.92 -10.70 -5.97
N THR A 76 2.20 -9.66 -5.56
CA THR A 76 2.78 -8.35 -5.19
C THR A 76 2.82 -8.12 -3.67
N ASP A 77 2.33 -9.07 -2.87
CA ASP A 77 2.35 -9.00 -1.41
C ASP A 77 3.76 -9.20 -0.84
N ASP A 78 3.96 -8.89 0.44
CA ASP A 78 5.25 -9.06 1.14
C ASP A 78 5.43 -10.52 1.61
N PHE A 79 5.80 -11.40 0.67
CA PHE A 79 5.86 -12.86 0.88
C PHE A 79 7.19 -13.40 1.46
N HIS A 80 8.14 -12.55 1.82
CA HIS A 80 9.50 -12.91 2.27
C HIS A 80 9.95 -12.13 3.50
#